data_AF-A0A6I3KVH6-F1
#
_entry.id   AF-A0A6I3KVH6-F1
#
_cell.length_a   1.000
_cell.length_b   1.000
_cell.length_c   1.000
_cell.angle_alpha   90.00
_cell.angle_beta   90.00
_cell.angle_gamma   90.00
#
_symmetry.space_group_name_H-M   'P 1'
#
loop_
_entity.id
_entity.type
_entity.pdbx_description
1 polymer ?
#
loop_
_entity_poly.entity_id
_entity_poly.type
_entity_poly.pdbx_seq_one_letter_code
_entity_poly.pdbx_strand_id
1 'polypeptide(L)'
;MIRDQFHAPLTPYDKEADDFATQADYASERTILDILRAAHPTDRFLAEESGTTGNRSDRVWLIDPLCGTRNFAAERHSWPSISPCA
;
A
#
# COMPACT_ATOMS: atom_id res chain seq x y z
N MET A 1 -11.29 11.21 4.15
CA MET A 1 -11.46 9.77 3.87
C MET A 1 -10.64 9.43 2.63
N ILE A 2 -10.22 8.16 2.42
CA ILE A 2 -9.40 7.77 1.26
C ILE A 2 -10.09 8.12 -0.09
N ARG A 3 -11.43 8.07 -0.12
CA ARG A 3 -12.24 8.54 -1.26
C ARG A 3 -11.98 9.99 -1.67
N ASP A 4 -11.60 10.86 -0.75
CA ASP A 4 -11.36 12.28 -1.03
C ASP A 4 -10.00 12.52 -1.70
N GLN A 5 -9.10 11.53 -1.67
CA GLN A 5 -7.76 11.63 -2.26
C GLN A 5 -7.72 11.27 -3.75
N PHE A 6 -8.79 10.71 -4.33
CA PHE A 6 -8.88 10.39 -5.76
C PHE A 6 -8.71 11.61 -6.68
N HIS A 7 -8.98 12.82 -6.19
CA HIS A 7 -8.89 14.07 -6.96
C HIS A 7 -7.77 15.01 -6.49
N ALA A 8 -6.98 14.60 -5.49
CA ALA A 8 -5.86 15.40 -4.98
C ALA A 8 -4.62 15.24 -5.89
N PRO A 9 -3.71 16.23 -5.93
CA PRO A 9 -2.40 16.04 -6.54
C PRO A 9 -1.67 14.90 -5.83
N LEU A 10 -1.22 13.89 -6.59
CA LEU A 10 -0.42 12.80 -6.04
C LEU A 10 0.98 13.34 -5.75
N THR A 11 1.42 13.17 -4.51
CA THR A 11 2.83 13.32 -4.14
C THR A 11 3.41 11.90 -4.11
N PRO A 12 4.13 11.47 -5.15
CA PRO A 12 4.75 10.16 -5.16
C PRO A 12 5.90 10.11 -4.17
N TYR A 13 6.04 8.97 -3.51
CA TYR A 13 7.20 8.60 -2.72
C TYR A 13 7.94 7.52 -3.51
N ASP A 14 9.13 7.85 -4.02
CA ASP A 14 9.95 6.91 -4.80
C ASP A 14 10.38 5.72 -3.93
N LYS A 15 10.18 4.52 -4.45
CA LYS A 15 10.68 3.25 -3.89
C LYS A 15 11.80 2.73 -4.80
N GLU A 16 12.51 1.70 -4.32
CA GLU A 16 13.53 1.01 -5.11
C GLU A 16 12.90 0.43 -6.40
N ALA A 17 13.68 0.43 -7.49
CA ALA A 17 13.34 -0.22 -8.77
C ALA A 17 12.03 0.23 -9.48
N ASP A 18 11.93 1.52 -9.83
CA ASP A 18 10.86 2.08 -10.70
C ASP A 18 9.43 1.91 -10.13
N ASP A 19 9.34 1.71 -8.82
CA ASP A 19 8.10 1.63 -8.03
C ASP A 19 7.91 2.92 -7.21
N PHE A 20 6.67 3.27 -6.91
CA PHE A 20 6.34 4.43 -6.09
C PHE A 20 5.11 4.14 -5.24
N ALA A 21 5.07 4.70 -4.03
CA ALA A 21 3.87 4.71 -3.20
C ALA A 21 3.26 6.11 -3.19
N THR A 22 1.97 6.19 -2.90
CA THR A 22 1.25 7.45 -2.71
C THR A 22 0.85 7.60 -1.24
N GLN A 23 0.41 8.81 -0.86
CA GLN A 23 -0.18 9.02 0.46
C GLN A 23 -1.39 8.10 0.73
N ALA A 24 -2.10 7.67 -0.33
CA ALA A 24 -3.23 6.76 -0.21
C ALA A 24 -2.77 5.36 0.19
N ASP A 25 -1.65 4.86 -0.33
CA ASP A 25 -1.05 3.56 0.04
C ASP A 25 -0.77 3.51 1.55
N TYR A 26 -0.04 4.52 2.06
CA TYR A 26 0.27 4.63 3.49
C TYR A 26 -0.98 4.78 4.37
N ALA A 27 -1.97 5.58 3.93
CA ALA A 27 -3.19 5.79 4.69
C ALA A 27 -4.07 4.52 4.77
N SER A 28 -4.16 3.79 3.65
CA SER A 28 -4.82 2.48 3.57
C SER A 28 -4.13 1.47 4.48
N GLU A 29 -2.80 1.32 4.35
CA GLU A 29 -2.03 0.35 5.12
C GLU A 29 -2.16 0.59 6.62
N ARG A 30 -2.03 1.86 7.05
CA ARG A 30 -2.20 2.23 8.44
C ARG A 30 -3.58 1.85 8.97
N THR A 31 -4.63 2.12 8.20
CA THR A 31 -6.01 1.81 8.60
C THR A 31 -6.20 0.30 8.76
N ILE A 32 -5.69 -0.51 7.82
CA ILE A 32 -5.74 -1.97 7.89
C ILE A 32 -4.99 -2.48 9.13
N LEU A 33 -3.76 -1.99 9.34
CA LEU A 33 -2.95 -2.36 10.50
C LEU A 33 -3.63 -2.01 11.83
N ASP A 34 -4.24 -0.83 11.95
CA ASP A 34 -4.91 -0.40 13.17
C ASP A 34 -6.10 -1.32 13.51
N ILE A 35 -6.89 -1.72 12.50
CA ILE A 35 -8.00 -2.66 12.67
C ILE A 35 -7.50 -4.05 13.07
N LEU A 36 -6.51 -4.58 12.35
CA LEU A 36 -6.00 -5.93 12.60
C LEU A 36 -5.25 -6.03 13.93
N ARG A 37 -4.50 -5.02 14.34
CA ARG A 37 -3.83 -4.98 15.64
C ARG A 37 -4.83 -4.94 16.80
N ALA A 38 -5.94 -4.23 16.63
CA ALA A 38 -7.00 -4.21 17.63
C ALA A 38 -7.68 -5.59 17.79
N ALA A 39 -7.91 -6.30 16.69
CA ALA A 39 -8.55 -7.62 16.70
C ALA A 39 -7.58 -8.77 17.07
N HIS A 40 -6.31 -8.65 16.68
CA HIS A 40 -5.28 -9.67 16.78
C HIS A 40 -3.94 -9.09 17.26
N PRO A 41 -3.86 -8.66 18.53
CA PRO A 41 -2.70 -7.91 19.04
C PRO A 41 -1.40 -8.72 19.12
N THR A 42 -1.48 -10.06 19.07
CA THR A 42 -0.32 -10.95 19.17
C THR A 42 0.25 -11.39 17.83
N ASP A 43 -0.41 -11.04 16.72
CA ASP A 43 -0.04 -11.51 15.40
C ASP A 43 1.13 -10.73 14.79
N ARG A 44 1.76 -11.33 13.78
CA ARG A 44 2.79 -10.69 12.98
C ARG A 44 2.19 -10.10 11.71
N PHE A 45 2.69 -8.98 11.27
CA PHE A 45 2.26 -8.29 10.05
C PHE A 45 3.44 -8.09 9.13
N LEU A 46 3.28 -8.38 7.84
CA LEU A 46 4.21 -8.05 6.78
C LEU A 46 3.45 -7.16 5.78
N ALA A 47 3.71 -5.86 5.87
CA ALA A 47 3.07 -4.85 5.06
C ALA A 47 4.01 -4.39 3.96
N GLU A 48 3.47 -4.09 2.78
CA GLU A 48 4.24 -3.70 1.60
C GLU A 48 5.04 -2.40 1.81
N GLU A 49 4.45 -1.41 2.47
CA GLU A 49 5.04 -0.07 2.59
C GLU A 49 5.81 0.13 3.90
N SER A 50 5.32 -0.42 5.01
CA SER A 50 5.98 -0.31 6.32
C SER A 50 6.81 -1.54 6.73
N GLY A 51 6.82 -2.58 5.91
CA GLY A 51 7.57 -3.81 6.16
C GLY A 51 7.01 -4.65 7.30
N THR A 52 7.90 -5.38 8.00
CA THR A 52 7.47 -6.34 9.03
C THR A 52 7.31 -5.70 10.40
N THR A 53 6.17 -5.93 11.05
CA THR A 53 5.89 -5.49 12.42
C THR A 53 5.24 -6.60 13.27
N GLY A 54 5.25 -6.44 14.60
CA GLY A 54 4.71 -7.42 15.54
C GLY A 54 5.73 -8.47 16.00
N ASN A 55 5.30 -9.33 16.92
CA ASN A 55 6.13 -10.39 17.49
C ASN A 55 6.14 -11.64 16.61
N ARG A 56 7.01 -12.60 16.93
CA ARG A 56 6.91 -13.94 16.34
C ARG A 56 5.57 -14.56 16.77
N SER A 57 4.76 -14.89 15.78
CA SER A 57 3.45 -15.51 15.94
C SER A 57 3.33 -16.68 14.98
N ASP A 58 2.47 -17.63 15.31
CA ASP A 58 2.11 -18.74 14.43
C ASP A 58 1.34 -18.26 13.19
N ARG A 59 0.75 -17.05 13.25
CA ARG A 59 0.04 -16.41 12.15
C ARG A 59 0.70 -15.11 11.71
N VAL A 60 0.84 -14.95 10.39
CA VAL A 60 1.36 -13.74 9.75
C VAL A 60 0.32 -13.21 8.75
N TRP A 61 0.03 -11.91 8.81
CA TRP A 61 -0.82 -11.21 7.86
C TRP A 61 0.03 -10.53 6.79
N LEU A 62 -0.20 -10.85 5.52
CA LEU A 62 0.36 -10.13 4.38
C LEU A 62 -0.58 -8.97 4.03
N ILE A 63 -0.07 -7.74 3.97
CA ILE A 63 -0.86 -6.54 3.71
C ILE A 63 -0.28 -5.83 2.49
N ASP A 64 -1.09 -5.80 1.44
CA ASP A 64 -0.90 -4.98 0.23
C ASP A 64 -2.09 -4.01 0.19
N PRO A 65 -1.89 -2.72 0.52
CA PRO A 65 -2.96 -1.75 0.65
C PRO A 65 -3.59 -1.36 -0.69
N LEU A 66 -2.84 -1.44 -1.79
CA LEU A 66 -3.26 -1.08 -3.14
C LEU A 66 -2.44 -1.87 -4.17
N CYS A 67 -2.90 -3.08 -4.47
CA CYS A 67 -2.26 -3.91 -5.48
C CYS A 67 -2.49 -3.32 -6.87
N GLY A 68 -1.56 -2.47 -7.33
CA GLY A 68 -1.64 -1.82 -8.62
C GLY A 68 -1.53 -0.30 -8.58
N THR A 69 -0.56 0.25 -7.84
CA THR A 69 -0.19 1.68 -7.92
C THR A 69 0.01 2.13 -9.37
N ARG A 70 0.47 1.21 -10.24
CA ARG A 70 0.53 1.39 -11.70
C ARG A 70 -0.83 1.46 -12.42
N ASN A 71 -1.83 0.64 -12.07
CA ASN A 71 -3.18 0.73 -12.66
C ASN A 71 -3.96 1.94 -12.11
N PHE A 72 -3.79 2.26 -10.82
CA PHE A 72 -4.31 3.48 -10.21
C PHE A 72 -3.75 4.74 -10.90
N ALA A 73 -2.48 4.71 -11.34
CA ALA A 73 -1.89 5.75 -12.15
C ALA A 73 -2.27 5.68 -13.65
N ALA A 74 -2.52 4.49 -14.21
CA ALA A 74 -2.81 4.27 -15.64
C ALA A 74 -4.19 4.78 -16.08
N GLU A 75 -5.14 5.03 -15.17
CA GLU A 75 -6.40 5.72 -15.52
C GLU A 75 -6.17 7.19 -15.94
N ARG A 76 -4.95 7.72 -15.85
CA ARG A 76 -4.54 8.97 -16.49
C ARG A 76 -3.81 8.72 -17.81
N HIS A 77 -4.55 8.91 -18.91
CA HIS A 77 -4.14 8.90 -20.32
C HIS A 77 -2.96 9.83 -20.69
N SER A 78 -1.74 9.61 -20.18
CA SER A 78 -0.57 10.35 -20.72
C SER A 78 0.82 9.75 -20.51
N TRP A 79 0.99 8.50 -20.09
CA TRP A 79 2.34 7.93 -19.87
C TRP A 79 2.62 6.75 -20.80
N PRO A 80 3.60 6.86 -21.72
CA PRO A 80 3.93 5.77 -22.62
C PRO A 80 4.82 4.77 -21.89
N SER A 81 4.39 3.50 -21.90
CA SER A 81 5.13 2.29 -21.48
C SER A 81 4.96 1.88 -20.01
N ILE A 82 3.76 1.40 -19.66
CA ILE A 82 3.57 0.57 -18.47
C ILE A 82 3.56 -0.89 -18.93
N SER A 83 4.63 -1.63 -18.60
CA SER A 83 4.65 -3.09 -18.73
C SER A 83 3.86 -3.72 -17.58
N PRO A 84 2.87 -4.58 -17.85
CA PRO A 84 2.22 -5.36 -16.80
C PRO A 84 3.22 -6.37 -16.23
N CYS A 85 3.32 -6.46 -14.91
CA CYS A 85 4.18 -7.45 -14.27
C CYS A 85 3.62 -8.86 -14.58
N ALA A 86 4.50 -9.74 -15.05
CA ALA A 86 4.32 -11.19 -15.04
C ALA A 86 4.78 -11.76 -13.70
#